data_AF-A0A257CMT1-F1
#
_entry.id   AF-A0A257CMT1-F1
#
_cell.length_a   1.000
_cell.length_b   1.000
_cell.length_c   1.000
_cell.angle_alpha   90.00
_cell.angle_beta   90.00
_cell.angle_gamma   90.00
#
_symmetry.space_group_name_H-M   'P 1'
#
loop_
_entity.id
_entity.type
_entity.pdbx_description
1 polymer ?
#
loop_
_entity_poly.entity_id
_entity_poly.type
_entity_poly.pdbx_seq_one_letter_code
_entity_poly.pdbx_strand_id
1 'polypeptide(L)'
;MHLAPGRVGATLSPVHDANEANVARCRIDRHELPAHFRSYTQAQLNSAYASKPLTREDFAARLTQQAGVPVRVLEVGEAKLGSSLAYWALSQSSEQKGSTTAHYMSKTYLSQTPGFAWNVQCLTAATTGAAEAATLFRSSTSTFEPFLASVRPHALK
;
A
#
# COMPACT_ATOMS: atom_id res chain seq x y z
N MET A 1 23.19 -3.28 -6.07
CA MET A 1 22.40 -2.06 -6.32
C MET A 1 22.37 -1.23 -5.04
N HIS A 2 22.91 0.00 -5.06
CA HIS A 2 22.77 0.96 -3.96
C HIS A 2 21.40 1.61 -4.05
N LEU A 3 20.44 1.20 -3.21
CA LEU A 3 19.14 1.85 -3.13
C LEU A 3 19.26 3.06 -2.19
N ALA A 4 19.00 4.26 -2.70
CA ALA A 4 18.97 5.47 -1.89
C ALA A 4 17.86 5.39 -0.82
N PRO A 5 18.06 5.99 0.38
CA PRO A 5 17.12 5.91 1.50
C PRO A 5 15.67 6.22 1.17
N GLY A 6 15.43 7.23 0.33
CA GLY A 6 14.07 7.61 -0.10
C GLY A 6 13.39 6.67 -1.09
N ARG A 7 14.07 5.62 -1.58
CA ARG A 7 13.50 4.69 -2.58
C ARG A 7 13.17 3.31 -2.04
N VAL A 8 13.61 2.95 -0.83
CA VAL A 8 13.36 1.62 -0.26
C VAL A 8 11.93 1.50 0.27
N GLY A 9 10.97 1.50 -0.65
CA GLY A 9 9.58 1.22 -0.29
C GLY A 9 9.45 -0.21 0.22
N ALA A 10 8.42 -0.44 1.04
CA ALA A 10 8.02 -1.78 1.42
C ALA A 10 7.79 -2.60 0.14
N THR A 11 8.16 -3.88 0.18
CA THR A 11 7.62 -4.80 -0.81
C THR A 11 6.11 -4.82 -0.58
N LEU A 12 5.30 -4.51 -1.59
CA LEU A 12 3.85 -4.65 -1.51
C LEU A 12 3.57 -6.09 -1.93
N SER A 13 2.97 -6.89 -1.06
CA SER A 13 2.34 -8.14 -1.48
C SER A 13 0.88 -7.82 -1.81
N PRO A 14 0.47 -7.88 -3.08
CA PRO A 14 -0.94 -7.73 -3.41
C PRO A 14 -1.71 -8.90 -2.83
N VAL A 15 -2.83 -8.62 -2.17
CA VAL A 15 -3.78 -9.66 -1.78
C VAL A 15 -4.73 -9.86 -2.96
N HIS A 16 -4.19 -10.45 -4.02
CA HIS A 16 -4.95 -10.94 -5.14
C HIS A 16 -5.35 -12.37 -4.80
N ASP A 17 -6.63 -12.56 -4.52
CA ASP A 17 -7.16 -13.88 -4.21
C ASP A 17 -8.49 -14.01 -4.95
N ALA A 18 -8.39 -14.37 -6.23
CA ALA A 18 -9.50 -14.40 -7.19
C ALA A 18 -10.66 -15.37 -6.82
N ASN A 19 -10.60 -16.02 -5.66
CA ASN A 19 -11.61 -16.97 -5.17
C ASN A 19 -12.61 -16.38 -4.18
N GLU A 20 -12.46 -15.14 -3.70
CA GLU A 20 -13.37 -14.54 -2.72
C GLU A 20 -14.16 -13.37 -3.33
N ALA A 21 -15.42 -13.61 -3.70
CA ALA A 21 -16.32 -12.54 -4.11
C ALA A 21 -16.70 -11.65 -2.90
N ASN A 22 -16.78 -10.33 -3.11
CA ASN A 22 -17.28 -9.34 -2.14
C ASN A 22 -16.50 -9.27 -0.82
N VAL A 23 -15.18 -9.27 -0.89
CA VAL A 23 -14.33 -9.12 0.30
C VAL A 23 -13.97 -7.67 0.52
N ALA A 24 -14.04 -7.22 1.78
CA ALA A 24 -13.39 -6.01 2.27
C ALA A 24 -12.36 -6.42 3.32
N ARG A 25 -11.08 -6.13 3.08
CA ARG A 25 -9.99 -6.54 3.98
C ARG A 25 -8.90 -5.49 4.05
N CYS A 26 -8.24 -5.43 5.20
CA CYS A 26 -6.98 -4.72 5.35
C CYS A 26 -5.85 -5.68 5.71
N ARG A 27 -4.65 -5.41 5.20
CA ARG A 27 -3.42 -6.15 5.46
C ARG A 27 -2.32 -5.16 5.83
N ILE A 28 -1.43 -5.60 6.72
CA ILE A 28 -0.19 -4.91 7.04
C ILE A 28 0.95 -5.87 6.75
N ASP A 29 1.87 -5.46 5.88
CA ASP A 29 3.12 -6.16 5.65
C ASP A 29 4.29 -5.32 6.10
N ARG A 30 5.31 -6.01 6.59
CA ARG A 30 6.57 -5.41 7.02
C ARG A 30 7.71 -6.08 6.28
N HIS A 31 8.62 -5.27 5.77
CA HIS A 31 9.82 -5.71 5.09
C HIS A 31 11.05 -5.16 5.80
N GLU A 32 12.05 -6.00 6.00
CA GLU A 32 13.31 -5.55 6.57
C GLU A 32 14.01 -4.62 5.60
N LEU A 33 14.44 -3.47 6.13
CA LEU A 33 15.36 -2.59 5.43
C LEU A 33 16.80 -3.04 5.70
N PRO A 34 17.75 -2.69 4.80
CA PRO A 34 19.17 -2.92 5.06
C PRO A 34 19.61 -2.41 6.44
N ALA A 35 20.58 -3.09 7.06
CA ALA A 35 20.95 -2.86 8.47
C ALA A 35 21.27 -1.39 8.81
N HIS A 36 21.82 -0.62 7.87
CA HIS A 36 22.14 0.79 8.08
C HIS A 36 20.90 1.67 8.31
N PHE A 37 19.69 1.25 7.92
CA PHE A 37 18.45 1.97 8.22
C PHE A 37 18.01 1.84 9.69
N ARG A 38 18.60 0.91 10.46
CA ARG A 38 18.29 0.76 11.89
C ARG A 38 18.83 1.90 12.74
N SER A 39 19.89 2.59 12.30
CA SER A 39 20.50 3.72 13.01
C SER A 39 19.82 5.07 12.73
N TYR A 40 18.90 5.13 11.77
CA TYR A 40 18.20 6.36 11.44
C TYR A 40 17.10 6.64 12.47
N THR A 41 16.96 7.90 12.88
CA THR A 41 15.78 8.35 13.62
C THR A 41 14.57 8.44 12.69
N GLN A 42 13.35 8.40 13.26
CA GLN A 42 12.13 8.58 12.46
C GLN A 42 12.11 9.94 11.72
N ALA A 43 12.67 11.00 12.32
CA ALA A 43 12.76 12.32 11.69
C ALA A 43 13.66 12.30 10.45
N GLN A 44 14.82 11.62 10.54
CA GLN A 44 15.73 11.46 9.40
C GLN A 44 15.09 10.62 8.28
N LEU A 45 14.38 9.54 8.62
CA LEU A 45 13.63 8.75 7.63
C LEU A 45 12.53 9.58 6.97
N ASN A 46 11.73 10.30 7.75
CA ASN A 46 10.67 11.16 7.22
C ASN A 46 11.23 12.24 6.29
N SER A 47 12.35 12.88 6.66
CA SER A 47 13.02 13.88 5.83
C SER A 47 13.57 13.27 4.52
N ALA A 48 14.22 12.11 4.61
CA ALA A 48 14.70 11.39 3.44
C ALA A 48 13.56 10.96 2.51
N TYR A 49 12.44 10.51 3.08
CA TYR A 49 11.25 10.10 2.33
C TYR A 49 10.55 11.30 1.69
N ALA A 50 10.44 12.43 2.41
CA ALA A 50 9.91 13.69 1.89
C ALA A 50 10.75 14.30 0.75
N SER A 51 12.07 14.08 0.76
CA SER A 51 12.96 14.58 -0.31
C SER A 51 12.72 13.92 -1.67
N LYS A 52 12.01 12.78 -1.70
CA LYS A 52 11.68 12.03 -2.92
C LYS A 52 10.27 11.48 -2.84
N PRO A 53 9.24 12.33 -2.96
CA PRO A 53 7.85 11.88 -2.93
C PRO A 53 7.57 10.87 -4.03
N LEU A 54 6.72 9.87 -3.73
CA LEU A 54 6.29 8.92 -4.74
C LEU A 54 5.28 9.57 -5.69
N THR A 55 5.60 9.62 -6.98
CA THR A 55 4.65 10.09 -7.99
C THR A 55 3.58 9.03 -8.27
N ARG A 56 2.53 9.43 -9.00
CA ARG A 56 1.50 8.49 -9.48
C ARG A 56 2.12 7.38 -10.33
N GLU A 57 3.07 7.73 -11.18
CA GLU A 57 3.78 6.81 -12.08
C GLU A 57 4.66 5.85 -11.27
N ASP A 58 5.38 6.35 -10.26
CA ASP A 58 6.17 5.50 -9.36
C ASP A 58 5.29 4.48 -8.63
N PHE A 59 4.12 4.91 -8.14
CA PHE A 59 3.15 4.01 -7.52
C PHE A 59 2.63 2.97 -8.51
N ALA A 60 2.21 3.40 -9.71
CA ALA A 60 1.68 2.49 -10.73
C ALA A 60 2.72 1.44 -11.13
N ALA A 61 3.98 1.85 -11.33
CA ALA A 61 5.07 0.94 -11.68
C ALA A 61 5.32 -0.08 -10.57
N ARG A 62 5.42 0.36 -9.30
CA ARG A 62 5.66 -0.52 -8.15
C ARG A 62 4.51 -1.51 -7.96
N LEU A 63 3.28 -0.99 -7.92
CA LEU A 63 2.08 -1.80 -7.71
C LEU A 63 1.89 -2.80 -8.86
N THR A 64 2.09 -2.39 -10.12
CA THR A 64 2.01 -3.29 -11.29
C THR A 64 3.05 -4.40 -11.22
N GLN A 65 4.31 -4.05 -10.92
CA GLN A 65 5.39 -5.04 -10.80
C GLN A 65 5.08 -6.10 -9.74
N GLN A 66 4.47 -5.71 -8.63
CA GLN A 66 4.15 -6.60 -7.52
C GLN A 66 2.88 -7.41 -7.74
N ALA A 67 1.87 -6.80 -8.36
CA ALA A 67 0.61 -7.43 -8.70
C ALA A 67 0.73 -8.47 -9.81
N GLY A 68 1.77 -8.39 -10.64
CA GLY A 68 1.88 -9.19 -11.86
C GLY A 68 0.80 -8.85 -12.90
N VAL A 69 0.00 -7.81 -12.66
CA VAL A 69 -1.06 -7.32 -13.54
C VAL A 69 -1.05 -5.79 -13.56
N PRO A 70 -1.52 -5.14 -14.63
CA PRO A 70 -1.60 -3.68 -14.70
C PRO A 70 -2.43 -3.08 -13.55
N VAL A 71 -1.86 -2.08 -12.89
CA VAL A 71 -2.52 -1.31 -11.84
C VAL A 71 -2.71 0.13 -12.29
N ARG A 72 -3.96 0.60 -12.28
CA ARG A 72 -4.30 2.00 -12.55
C ARG A 72 -4.35 2.77 -11.23
N VAL A 73 -3.47 3.75 -11.06
CA VAL A 73 -3.50 4.65 -9.90
C VAL A 73 -4.42 5.83 -10.20
N LEU A 74 -5.46 5.99 -9.40
CA LEU A 74 -6.46 7.05 -9.52
C LEU A 74 -6.00 8.30 -8.79
N GLU A 75 -5.49 8.12 -7.58
CA GLU A 75 -5.16 9.20 -6.66
C GLU A 75 -3.92 8.82 -5.86
N VAL A 76 -3.13 9.83 -5.51
CA VAL A 76 -2.01 9.68 -4.58
C VAL A 76 -2.06 10.79 -3.56
N GLY A 77 -1.46 10.57 -2.40
CA GLY A 77 -1.30 11.61 -1.42
C GLY A 77 -0.34 11.24 -0.31
N GLU A 78 -0.36 12.06 0.72
CA GLU A 78 0.49 11.94 1.90
C GLU A 78 -0.37 11.82 3.16
N ALA A 79 0.12 11.08 4.15
CA ALA A 79 -0.48 10.96 5.46
C ALA A 79 0.60 10.66 6.53
N LYS A 80 0.19 10.65 7.79
CA LYS A 80 0.98 10.11 8.89
C LYS A 80 0.38 8.80 9.39
N LEU A 81 1.20 7.78 9.52
CA LEU A 81 0.88 6.56 10.27
C LEU A 81 1.67 6.59 11.58
N GLY A 82 1.02 7.01 12.67
CA GLY A 82 1.72 7.40 13.90
C GLY A 82 2.69 8.56 13.63
N SER A 83 3.97 8.40 13.98
CA SER A 83 5.02 9.40 13.71
C SER A 83 5.65 9.28 12.32
N SER A 84 5.35 8.21 11.58
CA SER A 84 5.98 7.95 10.29
C SER A 84 5.24 8.63 9.15
N LEU A 85 6.00 9.23 8.24
CA LEU A 85 5.50 9.70 6.96
C LEU A 85 5.05 8.51 6.11
N ALA A 86 3.87 8.61 5.51
CA ALA A 86 3.35 7.62 4.60
C ALA A 86 2.87 8.29 3.31
N TYR A 87 3.29 7.75 2.16
CA TYR A 87 2.64 8.04 0.89
C TYR A 87 1.56 7.01 0.64
N TRP A 88 0.44 7.41 0.07
CA TRP A 88 -0.64 6.49 -0.26
C TRP A 88 -1.09 6.63 -1.69
N ALA A 89 -1.63 5.55 -2.23
CA ALA A 89 -2.25 5.50 -3.56
C ALA A 89 -3.61 4.81 -3.49
N LEU A 90 -4.61 5.42 -4.11
CA LEU A 90 -5.87 4.79 -4.45
C LEU A 90 -5.74 4.17 -5.84
N SER A 91 -5.98 2.88 -5.98
CA SER A 91 -5.73 2.15 -7.22
C SER A 91 -6.85 1.16 -7.56
N GLN A 92 -6.94 0.88 -8.86
CA GLN A 92 -7.77 -0.16 -9.44
C GLN A 92 -6.91 -1.19 -10.16
N SER A 93 -7.26 -2.45 -10.02
CA SER A 93 -6.67 -3.55 -10.78
C SER A 93 -7.73 -4.59 -11.11
N SER A 94 -7.38 -5.51 -11.99
CA SER A 94 -8.19 -6.70 -12.22
C SER A 94 -7.29 -7.90 -12.44
N GLU A 95 -7.78 -9.06 -12.04
CA GLU A 95 -7.09 -10.33 -12.21
C GLU A 95 -8.08 -11.33 -12.78
N GLN A 96 -7.65 -12.06 -13.82
CA GLN A 96 -8.45 -13.11 -14.41
C GLN A 96 -7.90 -14.47 -14.00
N LYS A 97 -8.76 -15.33 -13.45
CA LYS A 97 -8.45 -16.72 -13.11
C LYS A 97 -9.50 -17.64 -13.75
N GLY A 98 -9.09 -18.37 -14.78
CA GLY A 98 -10.03 -19.13 -15.61
C GLY A 98 -11.03 -18.21 -16.31
N SER A 99 -12.33 -18.46 -16.10
CA SER A 99 -13.43 -17.65 -16.64
C SER A 99 -13.86 -16.50 -15.73
N THR A 100 -13.28 -16.36 -14.54
CA THR A 100 -13.68 -15.34 -13.56
C THR A 100 -12.69 -14.19 -13.56
N THR A 101 -13.19 -12.95 -13.64
CA THR A 101 -12.41 -11.74 -13.46
C THR A 101 -12.79 -11.10 -12.13
N ALA A 102 -11.81 -10.94 -11.24
CA ALA A 102 -11.96 -10.15 -10.03
C ALA A 102 -11.49 -8.72 -10.30
N HIS A 103 -12.29 -7.74 -9.93
CA HIS A 103 -11.94 -6.33 -9.97
C HIS A 103 -11.68 -5.83 -8.56
N TYR A 104 -10.54 -5.15 -8.38
CA TYR A 104 -10.10 -4.68 -7.08
C TYR A 104 -10.08 -3.15 -7.04
N MET A 105 -10.44 -2.62 -5.88
CA MET A 105 -10.22 -1.23 -5.51
C MET A 105 -9.42 -1.23 -4.21
N SER A 106 -8.31 -0.50 -4.15
CA SER A 106 -7.45 -0.51 -2.96
C SER A 106 -6.92 0.88 -2.62
N LYS A 107 -6.70 1.12 -1.32
CA LYS A 107 -5.88 2.20 -0.82
C LYS A 107 -4.67 1.62 -0.12
N THR A 108 -3.49 1.91 -0.67
CA THR A 108 -2.22 1.34 -0.22
C THR A 108 -1.35 2.45 0.34
N TYR A 109 -0.89 2.29 1.59
CA TYR A 109 0.01 3.19 2.28
C TYR A 109 1.41 2.57 2.36
N LEU A 110 2.41 3.36 2.03
CA LEU A 110 3.82 3.02 2.12
C LEU A 110 4.49 3.93 3.13
N SER A 111 5.15 3.33 4.12
CA SER A 111 5.79 4.05 5.21
C SER A 111 7.09 3.37 5.63
N GLN A 112 7.92 4.05 6.41
CA GLN A 112 9.20 3.50 6.90
C GLN A 112 9.38 3.81 8.39
N THR A 113 9.92 2.85 9.12
CA THR A 113 10.44 3.04 10.49
C THR A 113 11.90 2.58 10.53
N PRO A 114 12.64 2.86 11.60
CA PRO A 114 14.00 2.36 11.72
C PRO A 114 14.04 0.84 11.51
N GLY A 115 14.82 0.40 10.52
CA GLY A 115 14.97 -1.01 10.15
C GLY A 115 13.85 -1.66 9.33
N PHE A 116 12.72 -0.99 9.08
CA PHE A 116 11.57 -1.61 8.41
C PHE A 116 10.84 -0.68 7.45
N ALA A 117 10.33 -1.25 6.37
CA ALA A 117 9.34 -0.61 5.51
C ALA A 117 7.99 -1.30 5.69
N TRP A 118 6.93 -0.51 5.68
CA TRP A 118 5.56 -0.93 5.95
C TRP A 118 4.68 -0.71 4.73
N ASN A 119 3.87 -1.71 4.44
CA ASN A 119 2.77 -1.64 3.49
C ASN A 119 1.47 -1.82 4.29
N VAL A 120 0.57 -0.86 4.20
CA VAL A 120 -0.78 -1.02 4.73
C VAL A 120 -1.76 -0.90 3.58
N GLN A 121 -2.45 -1.98 3.26
CA GLN A 121 -3.38 -2.02 2.15
C GLN A 121 -4.76 -2.37 2.68
N CYS A 122 -5.74 -1.51 2.41
CA CYS A 122 -7.15 -1.88 2.50
C CYS A 122 -7.71 -2.00 1.10
N LEU A 123 -8.45 -3.07 0.82
CA LEU A 123 -8.99 -3.34 -0.50
C LEU A 123 -10.39 -3.94 -0.45
N THR A 124 -11.09 -3.80 -1.56
CA THR A 124 -12.30 -4.54 -1.88
C THR A 124 -12.17 -5.27 -3.22
N ALA A 125 -12.93 -6.35 -3.37
CA ALA A 125 -13.00 -7.14 -4.60
C ALA A 125 -14.44 -7.41 -5.03
N ALA A 126 -14.73 -7.31 -6.32
CA ALA A 126 -16.01 -7.70 -6.92
C ALA A 126 -15.81 -8.40 -8.27
N THR A 127 -16.59 -9.44 -8.55
CA THR A 127 -16.55 -10.16 -9.83
C THR A 127 -17.52 -9.59 -10.86
N THR A 128 -18.44 -8.71 -10.44
CA THR A 128 -19.45 -8.08 -11.29
C THR A 128 -18.95 -6.82 -12.00
N GLY A 129 -17.78 -6.29 -11.61
CA GLY A 129 -17.14 -5.17 -12.30
C GLY A 129 -16.41 -4.20 -11.38
N ALA A 130 -15.62 -3.31 -11.98
CA ALA A 130 -14.86 -2.27 -11.25
C ALA A 130 -15.76 -1.24 -10.54
N ALA A 131 -16.95 -0.97 -11.07
CA ALA A 131 -17.92 -0.05 -10.43
C ALA A 131 -18.43 -0.61 -9.09
N GLU A 132 -18.70 -1.92 -9.03
CA GLU A 132 -19.13 -2.58 -7.80
C GLU A 132 -18.01 -2.61 -6.77
N ALA A 133 -16.78 -2.95 -7.18
CA ALA A 133 -15.62 -2.92 -6.31
C ALA A 133 -15.42 -1.51 -5.69
N ALA A 134 -15.59 -0.45 -6.48
CA ALA A 134 -15.49 0.93 -5.99
C ALA A 134 -16.64 1.31 -5.03
N THR A 135 -17.87 0.85 -5.28
CA THR A 135 -19.00 1.06 -4.36
C THR A 135 -18.77 0.34 -3.03
N LEU A 136 -18.37 -0.93 -3.05
CA LEU A 136 -17.98 -1.68 -1.86
C LEU A 136 -16.86 -0.96 -1.09
N PHE A 137 -15.85 -0.46 -1.79
CA PHE A 137 -14.73 0.27 -1.18
C PHE A 137 -15.20 1.50 -0.41
N ARG A 138 -16.06 2.33 -1.03
CA ARG A 138 -16.62 3.51 -0.39
C ARG A 138 -17.47 3.16 0.82
N SER A 139 -18.33 2.15 0.71
CA SER A 139 -19.14 1.68 1.84
C SER A 139 -18.31 1.11 3.00
N SER A 140 -17.12 0.56 2.70
CA SER A 140 -16.20 0.00 3.68
C SER A 140 -15.25 1.04 4.30
N THR A 141 -15.26 2.28 3.82
CA THR A 141 -14.30 3.32 4.25
C THR A 141 -14.44 3.62 5.74
N SER A 142 -15.66 3.65 6.28
CA SER A 142 -15.91 3.83 7.72
C SER A 142 -15.33 2.71 8.60
N THR A 143 -15.07 1.53 8.02
CA THR A 143 -14.41 0.41 8.71
C THR A 143 -12.88 0.48 8.54
N PHE A 144 -12.41 0.91 7.37
CA PHE A 144 -10.99 1.03 7.07
C PHE A 144 -10.32 2.19 7.82
N GLU A 145 -11.01 3.32 8.00
CA GLU A 145 -10.44 4.51 8.65
C GLU A 145 -10.01 4.27 10.10
N PRO A 146 -10.82 3.67 10.99
CA PRO A 146 -10.39 3.32 12.34
C PRO A 146 -9.19 2.37 12.35
N PHE A 147 -9.16 1.39 11.44
CA PHE A 147 -8.03 0.48 11.31
C PHE A 147 -6.75 1.24 10.94
N LEU A 148 -6.78 2.05 9.88
CA LEU A 148 -5.64 2.87 9.45
C LEU A 148 -5.21 3.84 10.54
N ALA A 149 -6.16 4.43 11.25
CA ALA A 149 -5.91 5.32 12.38
C ALA A 149 -5.30 4.59 13.60
N SER A 150 -5.50 3.28 13.74
CA SER A 150 -4.89 2.45 14.79
C SER A 150 -3.45 2.02 14.45
N VAL A 151 -3.06 2.07 13.17
CA VAL A 151 -1.72 1.65 12.75
C VAL A 151 -0.66 2.58 13.36
N ARG A 152 0.20 2.00 14.18
CA ARG A 152 1.35 2.66 14.80
C ARG A 152 2.59 1.85 14.46
N PRO A 153 3.21 2.10 13.29
CA PRO A 153 4.44 1.43 12.92
C PRO A 153 5.51 1.87 13.90
N HIS A 154 5.98 0.94 14.74
CA HIS A 154 7.08 1.17 15.66
C HIS A 154 8.22 0.22 15.31
N ALA A 155 9.46 0.70 15.43
CA ALA A 155 10.60 -0.20 15.51
C ALA A 155 10.46 -0.96 16.83
N LEU A 156 10.20 -2.27 16.75
CA LEU A 156 10.39 -3.14 17.92
C LEU A 156 11.87 -3.03 18.29
N LYS A 157 12.14 -2.58 19.52
CA LYS A 157 13.49 -2.54 20.08
C LYS A 157 14.00 -3.95 20.31
#